data_AF-A0A349VMB4-F1
#
_entry.id   AF-A0A349VMB4-F1
#
_cell.length_a   1.000
_cell.length_b   1.000
_cell.length_c   1.000
_cell.angle_alpha   90.00
_cell.angle_beta   90.00
_cell.angle_gamma   90.00
#
_symmetry.space_group_name_H-M   'P 1'
#
loop_
_entity.id
_entity.type
_entity.pdbx_description
1 polymer ?
#
loop_
_entity_poly.entity_id
_entity_poly.type
_entity_poly.pdbx_seq_one_letter_code
_entity_poly.pdbx_strand_id
1 'polypeptide(L)'
;MEGEPVWSRDFGDMHTRNEFGEGSSPTLVDDKIVIPWDHEGPSHLFCLNAETGETLWDIPRDEPTCWATPLIVTLDDGSKQVAMNGQNAARGYDLTSGKELWKCGGQTMRPVASAVSDDGLVLIGSGFRGSFLGCFDLTGSGDIERTPHVHWTVSRNTP
;
A
#
# COMPACT_ATOMS: atom_id res chain seq x y z
N MET A 1 13.99 -0.82 -27.58
CA MET A 1 14.45 0.41 -26.90
C MET A 1 15.80 0.07 -26.28
N GLU A 2 16.81 0.90 -26.53
CA GLU A 2 18.12 0.82 -25.87
C GLU A 2 18.09 1.83 -24.73
N GLY A 3 17.89 1.35 -23.51
CA GLY A 3 17.94 2.16 -22.30
C GLY A 3 19.26 1.92 -21.57
N GLU A 4 19.86 2.98 -21.03
CA GLU A 4 21.05 2.89 -20.19
C GLU A 4 20.65 2.95 -18.70
N PRO A 5 21.26 2.15 -17.82
CA PRO A 5 21.01 2.23 -16.39
C PRO A 5 21.37 3.61 -15.82
N VAL A 6 20.43 4.28 -15.15
CA VAL A 6 20.66 5.59 -14.51
C VAL A 6 21.15 5.41 -13.07
N TRP A 7 20.51 4.53 -12.31
CA TRP A 7 20.90 4.17 -10.95
C TRP A 7 20.43 2.74 -10.63
N SER A 8 20.98 2.18 -9.55
CA SER A 8 20.60 0.87 -9.01
C SER A 8 20.60 0.93 -7.49
N ARG A 9 19.69 0.19 -6.87
CA ARG A 9 19.46 0.16 -5.42
C ARG A 9 19.27 -1.30 -4.99
N ASP A 10 19.95 -1.66 -3.91
CA ASP A 10 19.78 -2.94 -3.24
C ASP A 10 19.11 -2.68 -1.88
N PHE A 11 17.95 -3.31 -1.66
CA PHE A 11 17.17 -3.22 -0.42
C PHE A 11 17.40 -4.43 0.49
N GLY A 12 18.28 -5.35 0.09
CA GLY A 12 18.55 -6.61 0.75
C GLY A 12 17.75 -7.77 0.19
N ASP A 13 17.84 -8.91 0.87
CA ASP A 13 17.19 -10.14 0.44
C ASP A 13 15.73 -10.19 0.88
N MET A 14 14.81 -10.26 -0.09
CA MET A 14 13.40 -10.41 0.19
C MET A 14 13.05 -11.88 0.44
N HIS A 15 12.58 -12.20 1.65
CA HIS A 15 12.04 -13.53 1.96
C HIS A 15 10.52 -13.53 1.90
N THR A 16 9.96 -13.93 0.76
CA THR A 16 8.50 -13.99 0.61
C THR A 16 7.94 -15.34 1.06
N ARG A 17 6.72 -15.31 1.56
CA ARG A 17 6.01 -16.51 2.00
C ARG A 17 5.94 -17.55 0.87
N ASN A 18 6.37 -18.77 1.18
CA ASN A 18 6.46 -19.90 0.25
C ASN A 18 7.32 -19.62 -1.01
N GLU A 19 8.21 -18.62 -0.96
CA GLU A 19 9.11 -18.28 -2.08
C GLU A 19 8.37 -17.95 -3.39
N PHE A 20 7.15 -17.40 -3.31
CA PHE A 20 6.38 -17.02 -4.49
C PHE A 20 6.98 -15.83 -5.28
N GLY A 21 8.14 -15.33 -4.86
CA GLY A 21 8.77 -14.14 -5.41
C GLY A 21 8.04 -12.87 -5.00
N GLU A 22 8.44 -11.76 -5.62
CA GLU A 22 7.74 -10.49 -5.44
C GLU A 22 6.75 -10.24 -6.58
N GLY A 23 5.52 -9.92 -6.19
CA GLY A 23 4.34 -9.79 -7.05
C GLY A 23 3.74 -8.39 -7.05
N SER A 24 4.21 -7.49 -6.19
CA SER A 24 3.83 -6.08 -6.22
C SER A 24 4.70 -5.29 -7.20
N SER A 25 4.18 -4.15 -7.66
CA SER A 25 4.94 -3.22 -8.49
C SER A 25 5.30 -1.95 -7.71
N PRO A 26 6.47 -1.34 -7.96
CA PRO A 26 6.70 0.06 -7.63
C PRO A 26 5.71 0.96 -8.37
N THR A 27 5.38 2.11 -7.77
CA THR A 27 4.55 3.13 -8.41
C THR A 27 5.35 4.42 -8.61
N LEU A 28 5.45 4.86 -9.86
CA LEU A 28 6.03 6.15 -10.23
C LEU A 28 4.93 7.22 -10.15
N VAL A 29 5.18 8.29 -9.41
CA VAL A 29 4.32 9.48 -9.34
C VAL A 29 5.18 10.72 -9.19
N ASP A 30 4.92 11.73 -10.02
CA ASP A 30 5.74 12.94 -10.09
C ASP A 30 7.24 12.59 -10.27
N ASP A 31 8.08 13.09 -9.36
CA ASP A 31 9.52 12.81 -9.25
C ASP A 31 9.84 11.67 -8.27
N LYS A 32 8.86 10.81 -7.94
CA LYS A 32 8.97 9.81 -6.85
C LYS A 32 8.64 8.40 -7.31
N ILE A 33 9.35 7.43 -6.73
CA ILE A 33 9.02 6.00 -6.85
C ILE A 33 8.68 5.46 -5.48
N VAL A 34 7.46 4.97 -5.31
CA VAL A 34 6.99 4.31 -4.09
C VAL A 34 7.15 2.80 -4.26
N ILE A 35 7.89 2.16 -3.36
CA ILE A 35 8.26 0.73 -3.45
C ILE A 35 7.68 -0.02 -2.25
N PRO A 36 6.76 -0.98 -2.47
CA PRO A 36 6.33 -1.89 -1.42
C PRO A 36 7.44 -2.90 -1.12
N TRP A 37 7.68 -3.18 0.17
CA TRP A 37 8.66 -4.17 0.63
C TRP A 37 8.05 -4.99 1.78
N ASP A 38 6.93 -5.65 1.50
CA ASP A 38 6.24 -6.49 2.48
C ASP A 38 6.70 -7.94 2.36
N HIS A 39 7.36 -8.48 3.39
CA HIS A 39 7.96 -9.81 3.36
C HIS A 39 7.94 -10.49 4.75
N GLU A 40 8.54 -11.68 4.91
CA GLU A 40 8.56 -12.39 6.20
C GLU A 40 9.63 -11.86 7.19
N GLY A 41 10.35 -10.79 6.83
CA GLY A 41 11.23 -10.02 7.71
C GLY A 41 10.63 -8.66 8.09
N PRO A 42 11.45 -7.66 8.44
CA PRO A 42 11.00 -6.29 8.62
C PRO A 42 10.43 -5.72 7.32
N SER A 43 9.13 -5.50 7.27
CA SER A 43 8.45 -4.94 6.10
C SER A 43 8.52 -3.41 6.08
N HIS A 44 8.59 -2.83 4.89
CA HIS A 44 8.75 -1.39 4.68
C HIS A 44 7.94 -0.86 3.49
N LEU A 45 7.67 0.44 3.50
CA LEU A 45 7.30 1.20 2.32
C LEU A 45 8.34 2.28 2.10
N PHE A 46 9.02 2.22 0.95
CA PHE A 46 10.01 3.21 0.57
C PHE A 46 9.42 4.23 -0.39
N CYS A 47 9.91 5.46 -0.32
CA CYS A 47 9.77 6.42 -1.40
C CYS A 47 11.14 6.94 -1.77
N LEU A 48 11.46 6.84 -3.05
CA LEU A 48 12.72 7.32 -3.60
C LEU A 48 12.48 8.52 -4.51
N ASN A 49 13.50 9.33 -4.69
CA ASN A 49 13.58 10.23 -5.84
C ASN A 49 13.78 9.39 -7.11
N ALA A 50 12.95 9.62 -8.14
CA ALA A 50 12.94 8.83 -9.36
C ALA A 50 14.20 9.02 -10.22
N GLU A 51 14.83 10.20 -10.15
CA GLU A 51 16.02 10.53 -10.94
C GLU A 51 17.32 10.05 -10.28
N THR A 52 17.39 10.08 -8.95
CA THR A 52 18.63 9.79 -8.21
C THR A 52 18.63 8.44 -7.49
N GLY A 53 17.45 7.86 -7.22
CA GLY A 53 17.31 6.67 -6.38
C GLY A 53 17.54 6.91 -4.88
N GLU A 54 17.69 8.16 -4.45
CA GLU A 54 17.84 8.52 -3.04
C GLU A 54 16.55 8.31 -2.26
N THR A 55 16.65 7.82 -1.02
CA THR A 55 15.49 7.65 -0.14
C THR A 55 14.97 9.03 0.30
N LEU A 56 13.73 9.35 -0.03
CA LEU A 56 13.02 10.52 0.49
C LEU A 56 12.42 10.20 1.87
N TRP A 57 11.79 9.04 1.98
CA TRP A 57 11.33 8.49 3.25
C TRP A 57 11.26 6.96 3.19
N ASP A 58 11.29 6.36 4.37
CA ASP A 58 11.21 4.93 4.63
C ASP A 58 10.38 4.76 5.91
N ILE A 59 9.30 4.00 5.82
CA ILE A 59 8.45 3.70 6.97
C ILE A 59 8.34 2.19 7.18
N PRO A 60 8.45 1.72 8.44
CA PRO A 60 8.19 0.32 8.73
C PRO A 60 6.69 0.02 8.56
N ARG A 61 6.39 -1.17 8.07
CA ARG A 61 5.04 -1.72 7.98
C ARG A 61 4.93 -2.92 8.90
N ASP A 62 3.92 -2.90 9.77
CA ASP A 62 3.55 -4.06 10.58
C ASP A 62 2.71 -5.00 9.71
N GLU A 63 3.38 -5.67 8.78
CA GLU A 63 2.80 -6.60 7.82
C GLU A 63 3.75 -7.77 7.53
N PRO A 64 3.24 -9.01 7.38
CA PRO A 64 4.00 -10.09 6.76
C PRO A 64 4.01 -9.91 5.23
N THR A 65 4.41 -10.94 4.49
CA THR A 65 4.36 -10.90 3.02
C THR A 65 2.97 -10.51 2.51
N CYS A 66 2.93 -9.44 1.73
CA CYS A 66 1.76 -8.94 1.00
C CYS A 66 2.19 -8.63 -0.44
N TRP A 67 1.28 -8.79 -1.40
CA TRP A 67 1.56 -8.56 -2.82
C TRP A 67 0.67 -7.45 -3.38
N ALA A 68 0.60 -6.32 -2.67
CA ALA A 68 -0.28 -5.22 -3.01
C ALA A 68 0.52 -4.05 -3.59
N THR A 69 0.18 -3.64 -4.82
CA THR A 69 0.78 -2.46 -5.45
C THR A 69 0.24 -1.20 -4.77
N PRO A 70 1.11 -0.23 -4.40
CA PRO A 70 0.68 1.04 -3.83
C PRO A 70 -0.20 1.81 -4.83
N LEU A 71 -1.40 2.23 -4.41
CA LEU A 71 -2.24 3.12 -5.21
C LEU A 71 -1.99 4.57 -4.80
N ILE A 72 -1.74 5.46 -5.75
CA ILE A 72 -1.70 6.89 -5.48
C ILE A 72 -3.05 7.52 -5.79
N VAL A 73 -3.62 8.20 -4.79
CA VAL A 73 -4.87 8.96 -4.94
C VAL A 73 -4.57 10.44 -4.73
N THR A 74 -4.95 11.27 -5.71
CA THR A 74 -4.88 12.73 -5.58
C THR A 74 -6.23 13.25 -5.10
N LEU A 75 -6.23 14.00 -4.01
CA LEU A 75 -7.43 14.62 -3.44
C LEU A 75 -7.73 15.97 -4.11
N ASP A 76 -8.93 16.50 -3.88
CA ASP A 76 -9.39 17.77 -4.45
C ASP A 76 -8.51 18.98 -4.08
N ASP A 77 -7.86 18.93 -2.92
CA ASP A 77 -6.91 19.97 -2.47
C ASP A 77 -5.51 19.83 -3.09
N GLY A 78 -5.31 18.83 -3.96
CA GLY A 78 -4.04 18.51 -4.62
C GLY A 78 -3.06 17.69 -3.79
N SER A 79 -3.39 17.38 -2.53
CA SER A 79 -2.61 16.44 -1.72
C SER A 79 -2.71 15.03 -2.30
N LYS A 80 -1.69 14.20 -2.06
CA LYS A 80 -1.64 12.83 -2.56
C LYS A 80 -1.46 11.86 -1.41
N GLN A 81 -2.26 10.80 -1.41
CA GLN A 81 -2.14 9.69 -0.47
C GLN A 81 -1.71 8.41 -1.19
N VAL A 82 -0.93 7.58 -0.51
CA VAL A 82 -0.66 6.20 -0.89
C VAL A 82 -1.67 5.31 -0.16
N ALA A 83 -2.55 4.64 -0.88
CA ALA A 83 -3.44 3.63 -0.33
C ALA A 83 -2.89 2.23 -0.62
N MET A 84 -2.75 1.41 0.42
CA MET A 84 -2.16 0.08 0.30
C MET A 84 -2.87 -0.93 1.19
N ASN A 85 -3.02 -2.13 0.66
CA ASN A 85 -3.56 -3.27 1.40
C ASN A 85 -2.49 -3.88 2.32
N GLY A 86 -2.92 -4.63 3.32
CA GLY A 86 -2.07 -5.31 4.28
C GLY A 86 -2.86 -6.43 4.95
N GLN A 87 -2.19 -7.44 5.49
CA GLN A 87 -2.86 -8.53 6.20
C GLN A 87 -3.42 -8.05 7.54
N ASN A 88 -2.69 -7.18 8.23
CA ASN A 88 -3.11 -6.63 9.52
C ASN A 88 -4.01 -5.41 9.35
N ALA A 89 -3.74 -4.54 8.37
CA ALA A 89 -4.61 -3.41 8.05
C ALA A 89 -4.47 -2.90 6.60
N ALA A 90 -5.59 -2.44 6.05
CA ALA A 90 -5.58 -1.46 4.96
C ALA A 90 -5.14 -0.09 5.51
N ARG A 91 -4.29 0.62 4.77
CA ARG A 91 -3.69 1.89 5.23
C ARG A 91 -3.65 2.96 4.15
N GLY A 92 -3.70 4.21 4.60
CA GLY A 92 -3.36 5.39 3.82
C GLY A 92 -2.16 6.11 4.40
N TYR A 93 -1.26 6.57 3.53
CA TYR A 93 -0.08 7.34 3.90
C TYR A 93 -0.05 8.66 3.15
N ASP A 94 0.46 9.72 3.77
CA ASP A 94 0.79 10.96 3.09
C ASP A 94 1.99 10.73 2.15
N LEU A 95 1.84 11.03 0.85
CA LEU A 95 2.91 10.78 -0.14
C LEU A 95 4.16 11.62 0.13
N THR A 96 4.01 12.83 0.69
CA THR A 96 5.15 13.73 0.89
C THR A 96 6.03 13.29 2.06
N SER A 97 5.43 12.83 3.15
CA SER A 97 6.12 12.53 4.41
C SER A 97 6.21 11.05 4.77
N GLY A 98 5.43 10.18 4.11
CA GLY A 98 5.27 8.78 4.49
C GLY A 98 4.42 8.58 5.75
N LYS A 99 3.88 9.65 6.35
CA LYS A 99 3.10 9.53 7.59
C LYS A 99 1.85 8.68 7.36
N GLU A 100 1.62 7.68 8.19
CA GLU A 100 0.34 6.96 8.24
C GLU A 100 -0.78 7.94 8.63
N LEU A 101 -1.75 8.10 7.74
CA LEU A 101 -2.91 8.98 7.92
C LEU A 101 -4.05 8.21 8.56
N TRP A 102 -4.37 7.04 8.03
CA TRP A 102 -5.44 6.18 8.51
C TRP A 102 -5.11 4.70 8.36
N LYS A 103 -5.79 3.88 9.17
CA LYS A 103 -5.77 2.41 9.05
C LYS A 103 -7.12 1.79 9.40
N CYS A 104 -7.43 0.66 8.77
CA CYS A 104 -8.60 -0.16 9.09
C CYS A 104 -8.22 -1.63 9.04
N GLY A 105 -8.46 -2.35 10.15
CA GLY A 105 -8.28 -3.80 10.21
C GLY A 105 -9.41 -4.58 9.53
N GLY A 106 -9.38 -5.92 9.69
CA GLY A 106 -10.40 -6.85 9.19
C GLY A 106 -9.99 -7.66 7.96
N GLN A 107 -8.82 -7.39 7.40
CA GLN A 107 -8.28 -8.08 6.23
C GLN A 107 -7.99 -9.56 6.53
N THR A 108 -7.86 -10.34 5.46
CA THR A 108 -7.56 -11.76 5.51
C THR A 108 -6.07 -12.00 5.28
N MET A 109 -5.64 -13.23 5.49
CA MET A 109 -4.27 -13.64 5.20
C MET A 109 -3.89 -13.39 3.73
N ARG A 110 -2.61 -13.14 3.47
CA ARG A 110 -2.02 -13.12 2.11
C ARG A 110 -2.77 -12.21 1.13
N PRO A 111 -2.98 -10.92 1.45
CA PRO A 111 -3.63 -10.01 0.52
C PRO A 111 -2.75 -9.82 -0.73
N VAL A 112 -3.40 -9.94 -1.88
CA VAL A 112 -2.82 -9.71 -3.22
C VAL A 112 -3.56 -8.60 -3.98
N ALA A 113 -4.78 -8.26 -3.54
CA ALA A 113 -5.58 -7.26 -4.23
C ALA A 113 -5.01 -5.87 -3.94
N SER A 114 -4.67 -5.15 -5.01
CA SER A 114 -4.29 -3.74 -4.94
C SER A 114 -5.55 -2.89 -4.78
N ALA A 115 -5.40 -1.75 -4.11
CA ALA A 115 -6.50 -0.82 -3.90
C ALA A 115 -6.99 -0.23 -5.24
N VAL A 116 -8.26 0.17 -5.28
CA VAL A 116 -8.82 1.02 -6.36
C VAL A 116 -9.52 2.21 -5.74
N SER A 117 -9.53 3.35 -6.43
CA SER A 117 -10.17 4.58 -5.93
C SER A 117 -11.18 5.13 -6.91
N ASP A 118 -12.23 5.76 -6.37
CA ASP A 118 -13.21 6.55 -7.10
C ASP A 118 -13.82 7.58 -6.14
N ASP A 119 -14.02 8.83 -6.61
CA ASP A 119 -14.70 9.92 -5.88
C ASP A 119 -14.26 10.10 -4.40
N GLY A 120 -12.94 10.18 -4.16
CA GLY A 120 -12.38 10.35 -2.80
C GLY A 120 -12.46 9.10 -1.90
N LEU A 121 -12.97 8.00 -2.42
CA LEU A 121 -13.06 6.71 -1.73
C LEU A 121 -12.00 5.74 -2.23
N VAL A 122 -11.63 4.80 -1.37
CA VAL A 122 -10.78 3.66 -1.73
C VAL A 122 -11.45 2.35 -1.36
N LEU A 123 -11.43 1.40 -2.30
CA LEU A 123 -11.90 0.05 -2.11
C LEU A 123 -10.71 -0.91 -2.02
N ILE A 124 -10.70 -1.74 -0.97
CA ILE A 124 -9.62 -2.70 -0.70
C ILE A 124 -10.24 -4.02 -0.25
N GLY A 125 -9.79 -5.12 -0.85
CA GLY A 125 -10.30 -6.45 -0.55
C GLY A 125 -9.22 -7.50 -0.28
N SER A 126 -9.62 -8.61 0.32
CA SER A 126 -8.76 -9.77 0.57
C SER A 126 -9.62 -11.03 0.79
N GLY A 127 -9.20 -12.18 0.26
CA GLY A 127 -10.05 -13.39 0.25
C GLY A 127 -9.38 -14.71 0.63
N PHE A 128 -8.06 -14.76 0.88
CA PHE A 128 -7.43 -16.05 1.21
C PHE A 128 -7.77 -16.49 2.64
N ARG A 129 -8.50 -17.62 2.74
CA ARG A 129 -9.02 -18.19 4.00
C ARG A 129 -9.87 -17.22 4.83
N GLY A 130 -10.61 -16.35 4.14
CA GLY A 130 -11.56 -15.43 4.73
C GLY A 130 -12.30 -14.66 3.64
N SER A 131 -12.97 -13.58 4.00
CA SER A 131 -13.56 -12.67 3.03
C SER A 131 -13.60 -11.28 3.64
N PHE A 132 -13.06 -10.30 2.93
CA PHE A 132 -13.09 -8.90 3.30
C PHE A 132 -13.10 -8.02 2.05
N LEU A 133 -13.98 -7.03 2.01
CA LEU A 133 -13.96 -5.91 1.08
C LEU A 133 -14.46 -4.69 1.85
N GLY A 134 -13.68 -3.61 1.86
CA GLY A 134 -14.05 -2.36 2.52
C GLY A 134 -14.00 -1.18 1.56
N CYS A 135 -14.81 -0.18 1.86
CA CYS A 135 -14.81 1.12 1.21
C CYS A 135 -14.53 2.22 2.24
N PHE A 136 -13.48 2.99 2.01
CA PHE A 136 -12.92 3.93 2.98
C PHE A 136 -12.87 5.35 2.40
N ASP A 137 -13.24 6.32 3.23
CA ASP A 137 -13.06 7.74 2.97
C ASP A 137 -11.62 8.17 3.35
N LEU A 138 -10.92 8.81 2.42
CA LEU A 138 -9.52 9.23 2.58
C LEU A 138 -9.31 10.41 3.53
N THR A 139 -10.38 11.06 3.99
CA THR A 139 -10.33 12.15 4.99
C THR A 139 -10.26 11.62 6.43
N GLY A 140 -10.37 10.31 6.63
CA GLY A 140 -10.22 9.67 7.93
C GLY A 140 -8.82 9.86 8.53
N SER A 141 -8.73 9.79 9.86
CA SER A 141 -7.48 9.91 10.59
C SER A 141 -7.37 8.88 11.71
N GLY A 142 -6.20 8.25 11.83
CA GLY A 142 -5.90 7.23 12.84
C GLY A 142 -6.58 5.89 12.53
N ASP A 143 -6.96 5.16 13.58
CA ASP A 143 -7.74 3.93 13.42
C ASP A 143 -9.20 4.27 13.09
N ILE A 144 -9.63 3.92 11.87
CA ILE A 144 -10.94 4.29 11.35
C ILE A 144 -11.99 3.16 11.43
N GLU A 145 -11.64 1.96 11.89
CA GLU A 145 -12.47 0.74 11.76
C GLU A 145 -13.92 0.92 12.26
N ARG A 146 -14.11 1.74 13.30
CA ARG A 146 -15.42 1.96 13.95
C ARG A 146 -15.87 3.42 13.85
N THR A 147 -15.51 4.07 12.74
CA THR A 147 -15.82 5.47 12.46
C THR A 147 -16.67 5.60 11.19
N PRO A 148 -17.31 6.77 10.96
CA PRO A 148 -18.05 7.03 9.73
C PRO A 148 -17.21 7.00 8.45
N HIS A 149 -15.87 7.03 8.54
CA HIS A 149 -14.97 6.96 7.38
C HIS A 149 -14.89 5.54 6.78
N VAL A 150 -15.46 4.54 7.45
CA VAL A 150 -15.72 3.22 6.86
C VAL A 150 -17.17 3.22 6.37
N HIS A 151 -17.37 3.42 5.07
CA HIS A 151 -18.71 3.51 4.48
C HIS A 151 -19.44 2.17 4.58
N TRP A 152 -18.72 1.09 4.29
CA TRP A 152 -19.21 -0.26 4.43
C TRP A 152 -18.05 -1.26 4.39
N THR A 153 -18.31 -2.45 4.96
CA THR A 153 -17.47 -3.64 4.78
C THR A 153 -18.35 -4.83 4.42
N VAL A 154 -17.78 -5.78 3.67
CA VAL A 154 -18.42 -7.04 3.28
C VAL A 154 -17.51 -8.18 3.67
N SER A 155 -18.06 -9.18 4.37
CA SER A 155 -17.33 -10.35 4.88
C SER A 155 -17.73 -11.67 4.20
N ARG A 156 -18.26 -11.60 2.98
CA ARG A 156 -18.71 -12.74 2.17
C ARG A 156 -18.69 -12.40 0.69
N ASN A 157 -18.53 -13.40 -0.18
CA ASN A 157 -18.55 -13.23 -1.64
C ASN A 157 -17.55 -12.17 -2.14
N THR A 158 -16.36 -12.14 -1.54
CA THR A 158 -15.27 -11.24 -1.94
C THR A 158 -14.29 -11.97 -2.86
N PRO A 159 -13.58 -11.25 -3.75
CA PRO A 159 -12.56 -11.83 -4.62
C PRO A 159 -11.39 -12.46 -3.86
#